data_AF-A0A952RLG5-F1
#
_entry.id   AF-A0A952RLG5-F1
#
_cell.length_a   1.000
_cell.length_b   1.000
_cell.length_c   1.000
_cell.angle_alpha   90.00
_cell.angle_beta   90.00
_cell.angle_gamma   90.00
#
_symmetry.space_group_name_H-M   'P 1'
#
loop_
_entity.id
_entity.type
_entity.pdbx_description
1 polymer ?
#
loop_
_entity_poly.entity_id
_entity_poly.type
_entity_poly.pdbx_seq_one_letter_code
_entity_poly.pdbx_strand_id
1 'polypeptide(L)'
;MRARSILALLTCVLGACVPTPPVTVVHVSKSQPASPDDKAGDGLKMRRPGNETYSSIHGGAYVVRTRTDWEKMWSGKDDVPSIPEGIDLQREMLLVVATDDAIVSKLEISRVAEASGNVTVWVKQTMLGEGCVRNKYDDRSGLDAIVTARIDKPIKFVVEDEDAPSCGAPPKADVSCRVGAGKTWTPKVTAKAGEIVECELASIATGKYTLVDQVLSLGDVPPASKAKLTFSKGSVRAKLSPDVFGTYAIKAEATDEAGRKGFGTATIDVLPKKTRDVQIQLAWSDTESLDPATPLPRVLLRVATEGAKGQRCSAEVPVPGLCDAKTRGSFTYMKIPGGWRRKLPLSLLYLDERAQSGASPCVHVWFNGERTTSVCDHDHRHAEDKWELGSIDTGTGKIAPPKPPKPPKPAKPTTPPKPPR
;
A
#
# COMPACT_ATOMS: atom_id res chain seq x y z
N MET A 1 -41.53 -40.17 74.43
CA MET A 1 -40.58 -40.42 73.33
C MET A 1 -39.82 -39.13 73.05
N ARG A 2 -38.48 -39.21 73.01
CA ARG A 2 -37.58 -38.09 72.77
C ARG A 2 -37.56 -37.75 71.27
N ALA A 3 -37.64 -36.46 70.95
CA ALA A 3 -37.10 -35.93 69.70
C ALA A 3 -36.43 -34.58 70.02
N ARG A 4 -35.09 -34.57 69.95
CA ARG A 4 -34.26 -33.36 70.03
C ARG A 4 -34.17 -32.79 68.61
N SER A 5 -34.51 -31.52 68.45
CA SER A 5 -34.17 -30.75 67.24
C SER A 5 -33.21 -29.65 67.66
N ILE A 6 -31.98 -29.77 67.16
CA ILE A 6 -30.88 -28.81 67.28
C ILE A 6 -31.13 -27.70 66.25
N LEU A 7 -31.28 -26.46 66.71
CA LEU A 7 -31.32 -25.27 65.85
C LEU A 7 -29.89 -24.69 65.79
N ALA A 8 -29.21 -24.88 64.66
CA ALA A 8 -27.92 -24.27 64.40
C ALA A 8 -28.13 -22.82 63.94
N LEU A 9 -27.58 -21.86 64.71
CA LEU A 9 -27.47 -20.46 64.30
C LEU A 9 -26.39 -20.37 63.20
N LEU A 10 -26.79 -20.06 61.98
CA LEU A 10 -25.90 -19.68 60.89
C LEU A 10 -25.62 -18.17 61.01
N THR A 11 -24.45 -17.80 61.53
CA THR A 11 -23.95 -16.43 61.46
C THR A 11 -23.42 -16.16 60.05
N CYS A 12 -24.24 -15.54 59.21
CA CYS A 12 -23.80 -14.96 57.94
C CYS A 12 -22.86 -13.78 58.22
N VAL A 13 -21.57 -13.97 57.95
CA VAL A 13 -20.61 -12.87 57.82
C VAL A 13 -20.92 -12.16 56.50
N LEU A 14 -21.68 -11.07 56.58
CA LEU A 14 -21.81 -10.11 55.48
C LEU A 14 -20.44 -9.43 55.31
N GLY A 15 -19.66 -9.90 54.35
CA GLY A 15 -18.49 -9.17 53.87
C GLY A 15 -18.94 -7.85 53.28
N ALA A 16 -18.72 -6.76 54.00
CA ALA A 16 -18.95 -5.42 53.51
C ALA A 16 -18.02 -5.18 52.30
N CYS A 17 -18.59 -5.10 51.10
CA CYS A 17 -17.91 -4.54 49.94
C CYS A 17 -17.62 -3.07 50.24
N VAL A 18 -16.43 -2.76 50.75
CA VAL A 18 -15.97 -1.38 50.87
C VAL A 18 -15.83 -0.85 49.44
N PRO A 19 -16.59 0.18 49.05
CA PRO A 19 -16.52 0.71 47.69
C PRO A 19 -15.12 1.27 47.42
N THR A 20 -14.53 0.89 46.29
CA THR A 20 -13.24 1.42 45.84
C THR A 20 -13.36 2.94 45.70
N PRO A 21 -12.42 3.73 46.27
CA PRO A 21 -12.46 5.18 46.14
C PRO A 21 -12.49 5.62 44.67
N PRO A 22 -13.24 6.70 44.34
CA PRO A 22 -13.39 7.14 42.96
C PRO A 22 -12.05 7.61 42.38
N VAL A 23 -11.85 7.31 41.09
CA VAL A 23 -10.76 7.84 40.26
C VAL A 23 -11.36 8.89 39.33
N THR A 24 -10.79 10.10 39.35
CA THR A 24 -11.21 11.20 38.47
C THR A 24 -10.05 11.58 37.57
N VAL A 25 -10.30 11.78 36.28
CA VAL A 25 -9.30 12.26 35.32
C VAL A 25 -9.74 13.64 34.84
N VAL A 26 -8.85 14.62 34.93
CA VAL A 26 -9.08 15.99 34.49
C VAL A 26 -7.98 16.37 33.51
N HIS A 27 -8.36 16.71 32.29
CA HIS A 27 -7.45 17.27 31.30
C HIS A 27 -7.39 18.80 31.47
N VAL A 28 -6.19 19.34 31.55
CA VAL A 28 -5.95 20.78 31.67
C VAL A 28 -5.07 21.23 30.51
N SER A 29 -5.54 22.24 29.78
CA SER A 29 -4.78 22.84 28.69
C SER A 29 -3.88 23.95 29.21
N LYS A 30 -2.88 24.36 28.42
CA LYS A 30 -2.09 25.57 28.70
C LYS A 30 -2.95 26.83 28.88
N SER A 31 -4.12 26.90 28.24
CA SER A 31 -5.05 28.03 28.35
C SER A 31 -5.89 28.01 29.63
N GLN A 32 -5.96 26.87 30.33
CA GLN A 32 -6.66 26.70 31.60
C GLN A 32 -5.80 25.82 32.53
N PRO A 33 -4.73 26.38 33.14
CA PRO A 33 -3.87 25.61 34.03
C PRO A 33 -4.64 25.11 35.25
N ALA A 34 -4.18 23.99 35.83
CA ALA A 34 -4.72 23.47 37.08
C ALA A 34 -4.72 24.55 38.18
N SER A 35 -5.76 24.55 39.02
CA SER A 35 -5.92 25.55 40.07
C SER A 35 -4.74 25.50 41.06
N PRO A 36 -4.36 26.62 41.70
CA PRO A 36 -3.30 26.62 42.72
C PRO A 36 -3.57 25.63 43.86
N ASP A 37 -4.84 25.46 44.23
CA ASP A 37 -5.28 24.52 45.26
C ASP A 37 -5.04 23.06 44.87
N ASP A 38 -5.12 22.76 43.56
CA ASP A 38 -4.77 21.42 43.08
C ASP A 38 -3.30 21.12 43.34
N LYS A 39 -2.40 22.12 43.27
CA LYS A 39 -0.93 22.01 43.44
C LYS A 39 -0.43 21.90 44.88
N ALA A 40 -1.33 22.06 45.86
CA ALA A 40 -1.02 21.94 47.29
C ALA A 40 -1.00 20.47 47.75
N GLY A 41 -0.29 20.19 48.85
CA GLY A 41 -0.21 18.86 49.47
C GLY A 41 1.21 18.31 49.61
N ASP A 42 1.34 17.28 50.44
CA ASP A 42 2.61 16.64 50.77
C ASP A 42 3.04 15.69 49.66
N GLY A 43 4.25 15.88 49.14
CA GLY A 43 4.79 15.05 48.07
C GLY A 43 4.99 13.60 48.53
N LEU A 44 4.46 12.64 47.77
CA LEU A 44 4.65 11.23 48.06
C LEU A 44 5.94 10.72 47.42
N LYS A 45 6.56 9.73 48.08
CA LYS A 45 7.71 9.02 47.49
C LYS A 45 7.23 8.20 46.30
N MET A 46 7.92 8.35 45.16
CA MET A 46 7.64 7.63 43.92
C MET A 46 8.83 6.73 43.58
N ARG A 47 8.55 5.51 43.12
CA ARG A 47 9.55 4.65 42.45
C ARG A 47 8.96 4.12 41.15
N ARG A 48 9.75 4.03 40.09
CA ARG A 48 9.33 3.37 38.85
C ARG A 48 9.62 1.87 38.97
N PRO A 49 8.65 0.98 38.71
CA PRO A 49 8.92 -0.45 38.67
C PRO A 49 9.86 -0.78 37.49
N GLY A 50 10.56 -1.91 37.57
CA GLY A 50 11.43 -2.40 36.49
C GLY A 50 10.64 -2.69 35.21
N ASN A 51 11.36 -2.79 34.08
CA ASN A 51 10.81 -2.97 32.72
C ASN A 51 10.11 -4.34 32.55
N GLU A 52 8.92 -4.50 33.10
CA GLU A 52 7.97 -5.51 32.66
C GLU A 52 7.10 -4.95 31.53
N THR A 53 6.70 -5.81 30.59
CA THR A 53 6.11 -5.44 29.31
C THR A 53 4.66 -4.97 29.48
N TYR A 54 4.47 -3.68 29.76
CA TYR A 54 3.15 -3.02 29.84
C TYR A 54 2.51 -2.72 28.46
N SER A 55 3.02 -3.30 27.37
CA SER A 55 2.71 -2.89 25.99
C SER A 55 1.29 -3.22 25.52
N SER A 56 0.51 -3.96 26.31
CA SER A 56 -0.86 -4.39 25.99
C SER A 56 -1.91 -3.81 26.94
N ILE A 57 -1.54 -2.80 27.75
CA ILE A 57 -2.48 -2.06 28.59
C ILE A 57 -3.41 -1.20 27.72
N HIS A 58 -4.70 -1.17 28.05
CA HIS A 58 -5.69 -0.26 27.43
C HIS A 58 -5.40 1.19 27.81
N GLY A 59 -5.56 2.13 26.88
CA GLY A 59 -5.48 3.56 27.17
C GLY A 59 -6.38 3.98 28.36
N GLY A 60 -5.82 4.69 29.33
CA GLY A 60 -6.52 5.12 30.54
C GLY A 60 -5.59 5.49 31.70
N ALA A 61 -6.20 5.94 32.80
CA ALA A 61 -5.52 6.18 34.07
C ALA A 61 -6.05 5.20 35.13
N TYR A 62 -5.13 4.47 35.76
CA TYR A 62 -5.46 3.36 36.64
C TYR A 62 -4.78 3.49 38.00
N VAL A 63 -5.48 3.00 39.02
CA VAL A 63 -5.00 2.90 40.39
C VAL A 63 -5.13 1.46 40.82
N VAL A 64 -4.00 0.78 40.98
CA VAL A 64 -3.96 -0.64 41.33
C VAL A 64 -3.68 -0.77 42.81
N ARG A 65 -4.70 -1.23 43.56
CA ARG A 65 -4.61 -1.57 44.99
C ARG A 65 -4.92 -3.04 45.26
N THR A 66 -5.50 -3.71 44.27
CA THR A 66 -5.92 -5.10 44.34
C THR A 66 -5.58 -5.82 43.04
N ARG A 67 -5.61 -7.16 43.09
CA ARG A 67 -5.45 -7.97 41.88
C ARG A 67 -6.56 -7.72 40.84
N THR A 68 -7.77 -7.43 41.31
CA THR A 68 -8.89 -7.08 40.43
C THR A 68 -8.65 -5.76 39.69
N ASP A 69 -7.99 -4.79 40.32
CA ASP A 69 -7.64 -3.54 39.64
C ASP A 69 -6.54 -3.75 38.59
N TRP A 70 -5.59 -4.64 38.88
CA TRP A 70 -4.54 -5.03 37.95
C TRP A 70 -5.11 -5.66 36.67
N GLU A 71 -6.05 -6.61 36.82
CA GLU A 71 -6.69 -7.32 35.71
C GLU A 71 -7.47 -6.41 34.76
N LYS A 72 -8.05 -5.30 35.26
CA LYS A 72 -8.84 -4.36 34.46
C LYS A 72 -8.05 -3.57 33.42
N MET A 73 -6.73 -3.47 33.59
CA MET A 73 -5.89 -2.64 32.71
C MET A 73 -5.61 -3.30 31.36
N TRP A 74 -5.88 -4.61 31.19
CA TRP A 74 -5.31 -5.38 30.10
C TRP A 74 -6.27 -5.63 28.91
N SER A 75 -5.66 -5.56 27.73
CA SER A 75 -6.10 -6.04 26.41
C SER A 75 -7.24 -7.05 26.35
N GLY A 76 -6.90 -8.22 26.87
CA GLY A 76 -7.62 -9.48 26.75
C GLY A 76 -7.53 -10.28 28.04
N LYS A 77 -8.56 -11.10 28.29
CA LYS A 77 -8.73 -11.81 29.57
C LYS A 77 -7.74 -12.95 29.78
N ASP A 78 -7.10 -13.43 28.71
CA ASP A 78 -6.27 -14.64 28.75
C ASP A 78 -4.75 -14.36 28.87
N ASP A 79 -4.31 -13.10 28.73
CA ASP A 79 -2.89 -12.68 28.75
C ASP A 79 -2.60 -11.61 29.83
N VAL A 80 -3.19 -11.74 31.03
CA VAL A 80 -2.88 -10.84 32.16
C VAL A 80 -1.56 -11.28 32.82
N PRO A 81 -0.48 -10.49 32.76
CA PRO A 81 0.77 -10.84 33.42
C PRO A 81 0.63 -10.85 34.94
N SER A 82 1.57 -11.50 35.63
CA SER A 82 1.68 -11.40 37.08
C SER A 82 2.02 -9.97 37.52
N ILE A 83 1.60 -9.58 38.72
CA ILE A 83 2.06 -8.33 39.33
C ILE A 83 3.59 -8.40 39.53
N PRO A 84 4.35 -7.37 39.15
CA PRO A 84 5.81 -7.38 39.22
C PRO A 84 6.34 -7.75 40.61
N GLU A 85 7.47 -8.48 40.62
CA GLU A 85 8.13 -8.84 41.87
C GLU A 85 8.57 -7.59 42.65
N GLY A 86 8.32 -7.58 43.97
CA GLY A 86 8.66 -6.46 44.84
C GLY A 86 7.62 -5.33 44.89
N ILE A 87 6.41 -5.52 44.33
CA ILE A 87 5.26 -4.66 44.61
C ILE A 87 4.35 -5.35 45.62
N ASP A 88 4.24 -4.78 46.83
CA ASP A 88 3.32 -5.28 47.86
C ASP A 88 2.04 -4.43 47.86
N LEU A 89 1.00 -4.88 47.15
CA LEU A 89 -0.29 -4.17 47.07
C LEU A 89 -1.01 -4.01 48.43
N GLN A 90 -0.57 -4.68 49.50
CA GLN A 90 -1.09 -4.43 50.85
C GLN A 90 -0.55 -3.12 51.44
N ARG A 91 0.65 -2.70 51.03
CA ARG A 91 1.36 -1.53 51.58
C ARG A 91 1.59 -0.43 50.55
N GLU A 92 1.53 -0.77 49.28
CA GLU A 92 1.80 0.10 48.16
C GLU A 92 0.60 0.12 47.20
N MET A 93 0.56 1.13 46.35
CA MET A 93 -0.34 1.17 45.20
C MET A 93 0.45 1.55 43.95
N LEU A 94 0.02 1.03 42.80
CA LEU A 94 0.59 1.35 41.50
C LEU A 94 -0.34 2.33 40.78
N LEU A 95 0.22 3.43 40.30
CA LEU A 95 -0.45 4.42 39.46
C LEU A 95 0.05 4.22 38.04
N VAL A 96 -0.85 3.94 37.10
CA VAL A 96 -0.52 3.68 35.71
C VAL A 96 -1.27 4.65 34.82
N VAL A 97 -0.58 5.23 33.85
CA VAL A 97 -1.18 6.03 32.80
C VAL A 97 -0.73 5.49 31.46
N ALA A 98 -1.68 5.28 30.56
CA ALA A 98 -1.45 4.76 29.23
C ALA A 98 -2.31 5.51 28.22
N THR A 99 -1.83 5.66 26.98
CA THR A 99 -2.59 6.24 25.88
C THR A 99 -2.34 5.50 24.58
N ASP A 100 -3.44 5.22 23.88
CA ASP A 100 -3.44 4.66 22.53
C ASP A 100 -3.38 5.76 21.46
N ASP A 101 -3.34 7.02 21.89
CA ASP A 101 -3.34 8.15 20.97
C ASP A 101 -1.98 8.27 20.25
N ALA A 102 -2.02 8.12 18.93
CA ALA A 102 -0.85 8.20 18.06
C ALA A 102 -0.19 9.59 18.06
N ILE A 103 -0.92 10.65 18.43
CA ILE A 103 -0.37 12.00 18.52
C ILE A 103 0.30 12.31 19.86
N VAL A 104 0.34 11.38 20.81
CA VAL A 104 1.14 11.53 22.04
C VAL A 104 2.52 10.93 21.84
N SER A 105 3.56 11.74 22.04
CA SER A 105 4.97 11.33 21.92
C SER A 105 5.63 10.98 23.25
N LYS A 106 5.05 11.40 24.38
CA LYS A 106 5.53 11.03 25.71
C LYS A 106 4.41 11.18 26.74
N LEU A 107 4.31 10.24 27.67
CA LEU A 107 3.46 10.33 28.85
C LEU A 107 4.33 10.15 30.10
N GLU A 108 4.21 11.01 31.10
CA GLU A 108 5.04 10.94 32.31
C GLU A 108 4.28 11.37 33.56
N ILE A 109 4.31 10.56 34.61
CA ILE A 109 3.84 10.95 35.94
C ILE A 109 4.96 11.74 36.61
N SER A 110 4.74 13.05 36.75
CA SER A 110 5.75 14.01 37.21
C SER A 110 5.72 14.24 38.72
N ARG A 111 4.54 14.12 39.34
CA ARG A 111 4.34 14.35 40.78
C ARG A 111 3.14 13.57 41.28
N VAL A 112 3.21 13.16 42.55
CA VAL A 112 2.05 12.74 43.34
C VAL A 112 2.07 13.48 44.67
N ALA A 113 0.94 14.03 45.07
CA ALA A 113 0.80 14.71 46.35
C ALA A 113 -0.49 14.29 47.06
N GLU A 114 -0.41 14.17 48.37
CA GLU A 114 -1.55 13.89 49.23
C GLU A 114 -2.04 15.19 49.88
N ALA A 115 -3.35 15.42 49.83
CA ALA A 115 -4.03 16.50 50.53
C ALA A 115 -5.06 15.93 51.53
N SER A 116 -5.76 16.81 52.26
CA SER A 116 -6.70 16.41 53.32
C SER A 116 -7.84 15.50 52.82
N GLY A 117 -8.27 15.62 51.56
CA GLY A 117 -9.41 14.88 51.00
C GLY A 117 -9.13 13.98 49.80
N ASN A 118 -7.98 14.10 49.13
CA ASN A 118 -7.64 13.35 47.92
C ASN A 118 -6.12 13.19 47.74
N VAL A 119 -5.73 12.38 46.76
CA VAL A 119 -4.37 12.35 46.22
C VAL A 119 -4.45 12.86 44.78
N THR A 120 -3.60 13.82 44.44
CA THR A 120 -3.48 14.36 43.08
C THR A 120 -2.25 13.78 42.40
N VAL A 121 -2.43 13.30 41.17
CA VAL A 121 -1.40 12.72 40.31
C VAL A 121 -1.24 13.62 39.09
N TRP A 122 -0.06 14.22 38.91
CA TRP A 122 0.23 15.07 37.75
C TRP A 122 0.90 14.28 36.65
N VAL A 123 0.26 14.31 35.50
CA VAL A 123 0.69 13.62 34.29
C VAL A 123 1.03 14.67 33.26
N LYS A 124 2.23 14.61 32.71
CA LYS A 124 2.64 15.40 31.54
C LYS A 124 2.38 14.57 30.30
N GLN A 125 1.54 15.09 29.42
CA GLN A 125 1.25 14.51 28.12
C GLN A 125 1.92 15.37 27.05
N THR A 126 3.02 14.88 26.49
CA THR A 126 3.70 15.57 25.40
C THR A 126 3.09 15.16 24.06
N MET A 127 2.50 16.13 23.37
CA MET A 127 1.96 15.96 22.03
C MET A 127 3.09 15.93 21.00
N LEU A 128 2.91 15.12 19.96
CA LEU A 128 3.83 15.00 18.85
C LEU A 128 3.97 16.35 18.12
N GLY A 129 5.21 16.77 17.89
CA GLY A 129 5.48 18.04 17.21
C GLY A 129 4.97 18.04 15.77
N GLU A 130 4.64 19.22 15.25
CA GLU A 130 4.22 19.37 13.85
C GLU A 130 5.24 18.73 12.89
N GLY A 131 4.73 17.91 11.96
CA GLY A 131 5.55 17.24 10.95
C GLY A 131 6.41 16.09 11.48
N CYS A 132 6.38 15.76 12.77
CA CYS A 132 7.03 14.58 13.31
C CYS A 132 6.24 13.31 12.94
N VAL A 133 6.89 12.15 12.98
CA VAL A 133 6.25 10.85 12.79
C VAL A 133 6.56 9.97 14.00
N ARG A 134 5.56 9.24 14.51
CA ARG A 134 5.78 8.30 15.61
C ARG A 134 6.60 7.12 15.08
N ASN A 135 7.81 6.95 15.61
CA ASN A 135 8.62 5.78 15.31
C ASN A 135 7.95 4.56 15.96
N LYS A 136 7.58 3.56 15.14
CA LYS A 136 6.98 2.29 15.59
C LYS A 136 7.84 1.52 16.61
N TYR A 137 9.13 1.84 16.71
CA TYR A 137 10.06 1.20 17.64
C TYR A 137 10.09 1.86 19.03
N ASP A 138 9.45 3.01 19.21
CA ASP A 138 9.42 3.73 20.48
C ASP A 138 8.09 3.48 21.23
N ASP A 139 7.73 2.20 21.38
CA ASP A 139 6.49 1.70 21.99
C ASP A 139 6.25 2.20 23.43
N ARG A 140 7.25 2.81 24.07
CA ARG A 140 7.19 3.27 25.47
C ARG A 140 6.73 4.71 25.63
N SER A 141 6.59 5.45 24.53
CA SER A 141 6.16 6.86 24.56
C SER A 141 4.74 7.08 25.10
N GLY A 142 3.88 6.07 25.03
CA GLY A 142 2.48 6.17 25.44
C GLY A 142 2.16 5.72 26.88
N LEU A 143 3.15 5.43 27.73
CA LEU A 143 2.89 4.82 29.04
C LEU A 143 3.89 5.24 30.13
N ASP A 144 3.40 5.49 31.35
CA ASP A 144 4.23 5.59 32.57
C ASP A 144 3.54 4.93 33.75
N ALA A 145 4.34 4.40 34.68
CA ALA A 145 3.86 3.72 35.87
C ALA A 145 4.75 4.04 37.07
N ILE A 146 4.14 4.34 38.21
CA ILE A 146 4.86 4.58 39.47
C ILE A 146 4.23 3.83 40.63
N VAL A 147 5.07 3.38 41.54
CA VAL A 147 4.67 2.80 42.83
C VAL A 147 4.87 3.84 43.91
N THR A 148 3.87 3.95 44.78
CA THR A 148 3.89 4.81 45.98
C THR A 148 3.24 4.10 47.16
N ALA A 149 3.30 4.70 48.35
CA ALA A 149 2.63 4.17 49.53
C ALA A 149 1.12 4.06 49.29
N ARG A 150 0.51 3.00 49.82
CA ARG A 150 -0.93 2.79 49.70
C ARG A 150 -1.68 3.87 50.47
N ILE A 151 -2.57 4.56 49.77
CA ILE A 151 -3.44 5.58 50.35
C ILE A 151 -4.87 5.29 49.89
N ASP A 152 -5.76 5.06 50.85
CA ASP A 152 -7.17 4.75 50.60
C ASP A 152 -8.03 6.03 50.51
N LYS A 153 -7.56 7.02 49.74
CA LYS A 153 -8.28 8.26 49.40
C LYS A 153 -8.72 8.27 47.92
N PRO A 154 -9.69 9.12 47.54
CA PRO A 154 -9.97 9.42 46.13
C PRO A 154 -8.71 9.88 45.39
N ILE A 155 -8.54 9.43 44.15
CA ILE A 155 -7.39 9.80 43.31
C ILE A 155 -7.86 10.69 42.16
N LYS A 156 -7.20 11.83 41.98
CA LYS A 156 -7.42 12.75 40.86
C LYS A 156 -6.18 12.79 39.96
N PHE A 157 -6.30 12.35 38.73
CA PHE A 157 -5.29 12.55 37.70
C PHE A 157 -5.50 13.91 37.04
N VAL A 158 -4.45 14.71 36.97
CA VAL A 158 -4.40 15.99 36.27
C VAL A 158 -3.43 15.81 35.10
N VAL A 159 -3.97 15.80 33.88
CA VAL A 159 -3.19 15.62 32.65
C VAL A 159 -2.93 16.98 32.03
N GLU A 160 -1.66 17.39 32.01
CA GLU A 160 -1.17 18.65 31.43
C GLU A 160 -0.61 18.39 30.03
N ASP A 161 -1.21 19.04 29.02
CA ASP A 161 -0.74 18.94 27.63
C ASP A 161 0.47 19.86 27.38
N GLU A 162 1.53 19.29 26.81
CA GLU A 162 2.75 19.99 26.39
C GLU A 162 3.01 19.75 24.89
N ASP A 163 3.09 20.82 24.10
CA ASP A 163 3.49 20.71 22.69
C ASP A 163 4.99 20.41 22.56
N ALA A 164 5.34 19.32 21.87
CA ALA A 164 6.73 19.10 21.46
C ALA A 164 7.15 20.09 20.36
N PRO A 165 8.45 20.39 20.24
CA PRO A 165 8.95 21.20 19.14
C PRO A 165 8.65 20.54 17.80
N SER A 166 8.25 21.36 16.81
CA SER A 166 8.07 20.92 15.43
C SER A 166 9.32 20.24 14.88
N CYS A 167 9.12 19.19 14.07
CA CYS A 167 10.20 18.59 13.31
C CYS A 167 10.54 19.42 12.06
N GLY A 168 9.63 20.26 11.57
CA GLY A 168 9.74 21.05 10.35
C GLY A 168 9.31 20.29 9.09
N ALA A 169 9.71 20.80 7.91
CA ALA A 169 9.36 20.20 6.63
C ALA A 169 10.11 18.87 6.37
N PRO A 170 9.48 17.87 5.72
CA PRO A 170 10.12 16.60 5.36
C PRO A 170 11.26 16.81 4.35
N PRO A 171 12.19 15.83 4.23
CA PRO A 171 13.29 15.92 3.27
C PRO A 171 12.76 16.03 1.84
N LYS A 172 13.57 16.62 0.95
CA LYS A 172 13.27 16.66 -0.48
C LYS A 172 13.96 15.50 -1.19
N ALA A 173 13.26 14.87 -2.13
CA ALA A 173 13.80 13.81 -2.97
C ALA A 173 13.41 14.07 -4.43
N ASP A 174 14.39 13.96 -5.32
CA ASP A 174 14.24 14.10 -6.75
C ASP A 174 14.87 12.90 -7.46
N VAL A 175 14.32 12.53 -8.61
CA VAL A 175 14.91 11.52 -9.48
C VAL A 175 15.19 12.14 -10.83
N SER A 176 16.38 11.87 -11.36
CA SER A 176 16.71 12.18 -12.74
C SER A 176 17.27 10.94 -13.42
N CYS A 177 17.00 10.80 -14.71
CA CYS A 177 17.44 9.69 -15.53
C CYS A 177 18.21 10.19 -16.76
N ARG A 178 19.00 9.29 -17.35
CA ARG A 178 19.70 9.49 -18.62
C ARG A 178 19.73 8.20 -19.42
N VAL A 179 19.80 8.31 -20.74
CA VAL A 179 19.89 7.16 -21.64
C VAL A 179 21.36 6.89 -21.99
N GLY A 180 21.80 5.65 -21.79
CA GLY A 180 23.18 5.21 -22.05
C GLY A 180 24.21 6.05 -21.31
N ALA A 181 25.24 6.51 -22.02
CA ALA A 181 26.28 7.40 -21.50
C ALA A 181 25.95 8.90 -21.68
N GLY A 182 24.67 9.25 -21.76
CA GLY A 182 24.22 10.64 -21.89
C GLY A 182 24.79 11.54 -20.79
N LYS A 183 25.10 12.79 -21.13
CA LYS A 183 25.64 13.76 -20.15
C LYS A 183 24.55 14.45 -19.34
N THR A 184 23.33 14.53 -19.89
CA THR A 184 22.21 15.24 -19.27
C THR A 184 21.34 14.28 -18.47
N TRP A 185 21.02 14.69 -17.25
CA TRP A 185 20.08 14.02 -16.35
C TRP A 185 18.77 14.81 -16.33
N THR A 186 17.65 14.14 -16.59
CA THR A 186 16.32 14.78 -16.59
C THR A 186 15.27 13.89 -15.93
N PRO A 187 14.23 14.46 -15.31
CA PRO A 187 13.14 13.69 -14.71
C PRO A 187 12.25 13.01 -15.76
N LYS A 188 12.38 13.38 -17.04
CA LYS A 188 11.69 12.75 -18.15
C LYS A 188 12.68 12.43 -19.26
N VAL A 189 12.73 11.17 -19.68
CA VAL A 189 13.60 10.71 -20.77
C VAL A 189 12.80 9.87 -21.78
N THR A 190 13.25 9.87 -23.03
CA THR A 190 12.74 8.97 -24.06
C THR A 190 13.82 7.96 -24.42
N ALA A 191 13.51 6.67 -24.35
CA ALA A 191 14.44 5.57 -24.62
C ALA A 191 13.87 4.59 -25.64
N LYS A 192 14.71 3.71 -26.18
CA LYS A 192 14.25 2.54 -26.98
C LYS A 192 14.21 1.30 -26.11
N ALA A 193 13.35 0.35 -26.49
CA ALA A 193 13.36 -0.98 -25.88
C ALA A 193 14.76 -1.62 -26.03
N GLY A 194 15.31 -2.09 -24.92
CA GLY A 194 16.64 -2.66 -24.78
C GLY A 194 17.77 -1.66 -24.49
N GLU A 195 17.52 -0.35 -24.58
CA GLU A 195 18.53 0.65 -24.18
C GLU A 195 18.64 0.71 -22.65
N ILE A 196 19.87 0.87 -22.16
CA ILE A 196 20.11 1.05 -20.73
C ILE A 196 19.76 2.49 -20.36
N VAL A 197 18.85 2.66 -19.41
CA VAL A 197 18.52 3.93 -18.77
C VAL A 197 19.11 3.91 -17.37
N GLU A 198 19.90 4.91 -17.01
CA GLU A 198 20.44 5.09 -15.67
C GLU A 198 19.69 6.19 -14.96
N CYS A 199 19.25 5.93 -13.72
CA CYS A 199 18.53 6.88 -12.88
C CYS A 199 19.27 7.08 -11.56
N GLU A 200 19.22 8.31 -11.06
CA GLU A 200 19.88 8.73 -9.84
C GLU A 200 18.90 9.51 -8.97
N LEU A 201 18.93 9.18 -7.68
CA LEU A 201 18.23 9.88 -6.62
C LEU A 201 19.13 11.01 -6.11
N ALA A 202 18.58 12.22 -6.09
CA ALA A 202 19.14 13.35 -5.37
C ALA A 202 18.21 13.67 -4.19
N SER A 203 18.76 13.81 -2.99
CA SER A 203 17.97 14.14 -1.81
C SER A 203 18.66 15.21 -0.97
N ILE A 204 17.85 16.01 -0.28
CA ILE A 204 18.30 17.13 0.54
C ILE A 204 17.57 17.05 1.88
N ALA A 205 18.34 16.92 2.95
CA ALA A 205 17.83 17.01 4.32
C ALA A 205 17.26 18.41 4.58
N THR A 206 16.20 18.49 5.39
CA THR A 206 15.52 19.74 5.72
C THR A 206 15.42 19.92 7.23
N GLY A 207 15.75 21.12 7.70
CA GLY A 207 15.78 21.43 9.13
C GLY A 207 17.00 20.83 9.82
N LYS A 208 16.80 20.32 11.05
CA LYS A 208 17.87 19.83 11.93
C LYS A 208 18.18 18.33 11.79
N TYR A 209 17.35 17.58 11.07
CA TYR A 209 17.44 16.12 10.98
C TYR A 209 18.31 15.71 9.79
N THR A 210 19.09 14.65 9.97
CA THR A 210 19.89 14.07 8.87
C THR A 210 19.12 12.97 8.13
N LEU A 211 19.52 12.66 6.90
CA LEU A 211 18.94 11.57 6.11
C LEU A 211 19.44 10.22 6.63
N VAL A 212 18.52 9.30 6.89
CA VAL A 212 18.84 7.94 7.39
C VAL A 212 18.62 6.87 6.33
N ASP A 213 17.70 7.08 5.39
CA ASP A 213 17.44 6.12 4.32
C ASP A 213 17.12 6.83 3.01
N GLN A 214 17.52 6.22 1.90
CA GLN A 214 17.30 6.70 0.55
C GLN A 214 17.11 5.51 -0.35
N VAL A 215 16.02 5.45 -1.11
CA VAL A 215 15.72 4.30 -1.95
C VAL A 215 15.12 4.72 -3.29
N LEU A 216 15.68 4.16 -4.36
CA LEU A 216 15.02 4.10 -5.67
C LEU A 216 14.20 2.83 -5.76
N SER A 217 12.97 2.95 -6.28
CA SER A 217 12.09 1.84 -6.58
C SER A 217 11.47 1.98 -7.96
N LEU A 218 11.05 0.86 -8.52
CA LEU A 218 10.27 0.85 -9.75
C LEU A 218 8.81 1.10 -9.36
N GLY A 219 8.25 2.21 -9.85
CA GLY A 219 6.85 2.53 -9.69
C GLY A 219 6.03 1.85 -10.77
N ASP A 220 5.37 2.65 -11.59
CA ASP A 220 4.50 2.15 -12.65
C ASP A 220 5.35 1.55 -13.78
N VAL A 221 4.94 0.38 -14.26
CA VAL A 221 5.57 -0.29 -15.40
C VAL A 221 4.51 -0.58 -16.46
N PRO A 222 4.87 -0.57 -17.76
CA PRO A 222 3.96 -1.03 -18.79
C PRO A 222 3.50 -2.46 -18.48
N PRO A 223 2.21 -2.78 -18.71
CA PRO A 223 1.69 -4.10 -18.45
C PRO A 223 2.54 -5.21 -19.09
N ALA A 224 2.70 -6.30 -18.33
CA ALA A 224 3.54 -7.46 -18.63
C ALA A 224 5.07 -7.22 -18.69
N SER A 225 5.58 -5.99 -18.50
CA SER A 225 7.02 -5.72 -18.46
C SER A 225 7.71 -6.55 -17.37
N LYS A 226 8.90 -7.06 -17.68
CA LYS A 226 9.76 -7.79 -16.74
C LYS A 226 11.00 -6.98 -16.36
N ALA A 227 11.02 -5.69 -16.70
CA ALA A 227 12.14 -4.82 -16.40
C ALA A 227 12.32 -4.70 -14.89
N LYS A 228 13.58 -4.74 -14.45
CA LYS A 228 13.96 -4.61 -13.04
C LYS A 228 15.05 -3.55 -12.90
N LEU A 229 15.08 -2.91 -11.75
CA LEU A 229 16.17 -2.02 -11.38
C LEU A 229 17.39 -2.85 -10.96
N THR A 230 18.53 -2.52 -11.54
CA THR A 230 19.85 -3.05 -11.16
C THR A 230 20.65 -1.92 -10.54
N PHE A 231 20.91 -2.00 -9.25
CA PHE A 231 21.59 -0.96 -8.49
C PHE A 231 23.09 -0.93 -8.78
N SER A 232 23.63 0.27 -9.04
CA SER A 232 25.04 0.48 -9.41
C SER A 232 25.84 1.23 -8.35
N LYS A 233 25.18 2.03 -7.49
CA LYS A 233 25.80 2.74 -6.38
C LYS A 233 24.84 2.78 -5.19
N GLY A 234 24.86 1.73 -4.38
CA GLY A 234 23.90 1.55 -3.28
C GLY A 234 22.45 1.66 -3.80
N SER A 235 21.56 2.17 -2.96
CA SER A 235 20.13 2.36 -3.25
C SER A 235 19.80 3.66 -4.03
N VAL A 236 20.80 4.53 -4.27
CA VAL A 236 20.61 5.88 -4.86
C VAL A 236 20.87 5.96 -6.35
N ARG A 237 21.46 4.93 -6.96
CA ARG A 237 21.66 4.88 -8.42
C ARG A 237 21.34 3.49 -8.96
N ALA A 238 20.47 3.45 -9.97
CA ALA A 238 20.01 2.22 -10.58
C ALA A 238 19.97 2.31 -12.10
N LYS A 239 20.05 1.15 -12.75
CA LYS A 239 19.90 0.99 -14.19
C LYS A 239 18.64 0.19 -14.47
N LEU A 240 17.94 0.56 -15.53
CA LEU A 240 16.78 -0.13 -16.07
C LEU A 240 17.02 -0.39 -17.56
N SER A 241 16.68 -1.58 -18.03
CA SER A 241 16.60 -1.86 -19.47
C SER A 241 15.13 -2.06 -19.83
N PRO A 242 14.44 -1.04 -20.37
CA PRO A 242 13.04 -1.16 -20.73
C PRO A 242 12.86 -2.21 -21.82
N ASP A 243 11.89 -3.09 -21.68
CA ASP A 243 11.67 -4.25 -22.55
C ASP A 243 10.42 -4.14 -23.42
N VAL A 244 9.55 -3.17 -23.12
CA VAL A 244 8.21 -2.98 -23.69
C VAL A 244 8.02 -1.51 -24.03
N PHE A 245 7.25 -1.22 -25.09
CA PHE A 245 6.79 0.14 -25.36
C PHE A 245 5.79 0.61 -24.29
N GLY A 246 5.91 1.85 -23.87
CA GLY A 246 5.09 2.43 -22.81
C GLY A 246 5.90 3.34 -21.89
N THR A 247 5.28 3.77 -20.79
CA THR A 247 5.90 4.65 -19.80
C THR A 247 6.27 3.85 -18.57
N TYR A 248 7.52 3.98 -18.12
CA TYR A 248 7.99 3.47 -16.84
C TYR A 248 8.16 4.64 -15.87
N ALA A 249 7.79 4.46 -14.61
CA ALA A 249 8.02 5.44 -13.55
C ALA A 249 9.05 4.92 -12.55
N ILE A 250 10.06 5.73 -12.25
CA ILE A 250 11.03 5.48 -11.18
C ILE A 250 10.67 6.38 -10.01
N LYS A 251 10.49 5.79 -8.82
CA LYS A 251 10.16 6.50 -7.59
C LYS A 251 11.40 6.62 -6.72
N ALA A 252 11.63 7.79 -6.12
CA ALA A 252 12.57 7.97 -5.02
C ALA A 252 11.80 8.19 -3.73
N GLU A 253 12.36 7.66 -2.65
CA GLU A 253 11.98 7.96 -1.29
C GLU A 253 13.24 8.30 -0.49
N ALA A 254 13.19 9.36 0.30
CA ALA A 254 14.22 9.72 1.27
C ALA A 254 13.58 9.87 2.65
N THR A 255 14.18 9.25 3.65
CA THR A 255 13.71 9.27 5.04
C THR A 255 14.76 9.92 5.94
N ASP A 256 14.33 10.72 6.91
CA ASP A 256 15.21 11.31 7.92
C ASP A 256 15.08 10.67 9.31
N GLU A 257 15.93 11.12 10.24
CA GLU A 257 15.96 10.63 11.63
C GLU A 257 14.61 10.80 12.38
N ALA A 258 13.77 11.75 11.95
CA ALA A 258 12.43 11.95 12.50
C ALA A 258 11.38 11.03 11.85
N GLY A 259 11.79 10.13 10.95
CA GLY A 259 10.92 9.20 10.23
C GLY A 259 10.11 9.86 9.11
N ARG A 260 10.41 11.12 8.76
CA ARG A 260 9.68 11.88 7.73
C ARG A 260 10.17 11.48 6.35
N LYS A 261 9.26 11.49 5.37
CA LYS A 261 9.53 10.99 4.02
C LYS A 261 9.37 12.07 2.95
N GLY A 262 10.35 12.14 2.07
CA GLY A 262 10.32 12.90 0.82
C GLY A 262 10.21 11.99 -0.38
N PHE A 263 9.46 12.40 -1.41
CA PHE A 263 9.21 11.59 -2.60
C PHE A 263 9.58 12.33 -3.89
N GLY A 264 10.12 11.60 -4.86
CA GLY A 264 10.40 12.07 -6.21
C GLY A 264 9.97 11.05 -7.25
N THR A 265 9.72 11.48 -8.49
CA THR A 265 9.37 10.57 -9.59
C THR A 265 10.00 11.02 -10.90
N ALA A 266 10.59 10.07 -11.62
CA ALA A 266 11.03 10.24 -12.99
C ALA A 266 10.27 9.31 -13.94
N THR A 267 10.12 9.72 -15.20
CA THR A 267 9.41 8.98 -16.24
C THR A 267 10.31 8.64 -17.42
N ILE A 268 10.17 7.41 -17.92
CA ILE A 268 10.91 6.89 -19.06
C ILE A 268 9.89 6.47 -20.11
N ASP A 269 9.79 7.25 -21.18
CA ASP A 269 8.91 6.96 -22.31
C ASP A 269 9.64 6.09 -23.33
N VAL A 270 9.12 4.90 -23.59
CA VAL A 270 9.70 3.95 -24.55
C VAL A 270 8.83 3.91 -25.78
N LEU A 271 9.32 4.53 -26.85
CA LEU A 271 8.60 4.68 -28.10
C LEU A 271 9.21 3.82 -29.21
N PRO A 272 8.39 3.27 -30.12
CA PRO A 272 8.91 2.63 -31.32
C PRO A 272 9.61 3.65 -32.23
N LYS A 273 10.55 3.16 -33.06
CA LYS A 273 11.23 4.01 -34.06
C LYS A 273 10.20 4.67 -34.98
N LYS A 274 10.41 5.95 -35.31
CA LYS A 274 9.62 6.68 -36.32
C LYS A 274 9.86 6.07 -37.70
N THR A 275 8.96 5.20 -38.13
CA THR A 275 8.98 4.60 -39.46
C THR A 275 7.59 4.70 -40.09
N ARG A 276 7.52 4.53 -41.41
CA ARG A 276 6.25 4.37 -42.14
C ARG A 276 5.65 2.96 -42.00
N ASP A 277 6.33 2.08 -41.27
CA ASP A 277 5.83 0.75 -40.98
C ASP A 277 4.83 0.83 -39.83
N VAL A 278 3.78 0.00 -39.89
CA VAL A 278 2.89 -0.16 -38.74
C VAL A 278 3.54 -1.14 -37.79
N GLN A 279 3.65 -0.75 -36.52
CA GLN A 279 4.14 -1.62 -35.44
C GLN A 279 2.97 -1.95 -34.53
N ILE A 280 2.68 -3.23 -34.39
CA ILE A 280 1.63 -3.76 -33.53
C ILE A 280 2.30 -4.46 -32.37
N GLN A 281 1.86 -4.17 -31.17
CA GLN A 281 2.28 -4.82 -29.95
C GLN A 281 1.06 -5.44 -29.29
N LEU A 282 1.12 -6.75 -29.09
CA LEU A 282 0.20 -7.48 -28.24
C LEU A 282 0.81 -7.56 -26.84
N ALA A 283 0.08 -7.04 -25.86
CA ALA A 283 0.43 -7.09 -24.44
C ALA A 283 -0.80 -7.53 -23.62
N TRP A 284 -0.62 -7.80 -22.34
CA TRP A 284 -1.69 -8.20 -21.44
C TRP A 284 -1.95 -7.09 -20.43
N SER A 285 -3.20 -6.65 -20.29
CA SER A 285 -3.63 -5.78 -19.18
C SER A 285 -4.10 -6.60 -17.99
N ASP A 286 -4.26 -5.93 -16.85
CA ASP A 286 -4.89 -6.48 -15.64
C ASP A 286 -4.14 -7.67 -15.05
N THR A 287 -2.81 -7.69 -15.20
CA THR A 287 -1.95 -8.77 -14.68
C THR A 287 -1.61 -8.62 -13.20
N GLU A 288 -1.86 -7.45 -12.60
CA GLU A 288 -1.53 -7.19 -11.18
C GLU A 288 -2.37 -8.02 -10.20
N SER A 289 -3.56 -8.46 -10.62
CA SER A 289 -4.43 -9.33 -9.83
C SER A 289 -4.24 -10.82 -10.09
N LEU A 290 -3.30 -11.20 -10.95
CA LEU A 290 -3.04 -12.61 -11.27
C LEU A 290 -1.93 -13.16 -10.39
N ASP A 291 -2.18 -14.32 -9.80
CA ASP A 291 -1.12 -15.15 -9.22
C ASP A 291 -0.04 -15.37 -10.30
N PRO A 292 1.24 -15.04 -10.03
CA PRO A 292 2.34 -15.25 -10.97
C PRO A 292 2.49 -16.71 -11.44
N ALA A 293 1.88 -17.68 -10.74
CA ALA A 293 1.81 -19.07 -11.16
C ALA A 293 0.73 -19.35 -12.23
N THR A 294 -0.24 -18.45 -12.43
CA THR A 294 -1.29 -18.63 -13.45
C THR A 294 -0.75 -18.28 -14.83
N PRO A 295 -0.66 -19.24 -15.77
CA PRO A 295 -0.19 -18.94 -17.12
C PRO A 295 -1.20 -18.05 -17.85
N LEU A 296 -0.68 -17.09 -18.62
CA LEU A 296 -1.51 -16.28 -19.51
C LEU A 296 -2.08 -17.15 -20.63
N PRO A 297 -3.36 -16.95 -21.04
CA PRO A 297 -3.95 -17.71 -22.14
C PRO A 297 -3.12 -17.58 -23.42
N ARG A 298 -2.94 -18.66 -24.18
CA ARG A 298 -2.19 -18.56 -25.44
C ARG A 298 -3.07 -17.93 -26.53
N VAL A 299 -2.51 -16.94 -27.20
CA VAL A 299 -3.17 -16.22 -28.30
C VAL A 299 -2.20 -16.02 -29.46
N LEU A 300 -2.74 -15.94 -30.67
CA LEU A 300 -1.96 -15.75 -31.88
C LEU A 300 -2.45 -14.50 -32.64
N LEU A 301 -1.63 -13.46 -32.66
CA LEU A 301 -1.87 -12.24 -33.44
C LEU A 301 -1.70 -12.54 -34.93
N ARG A 302 -2.73 -12.21 -35.73
CA ARG A 302 -2.79 -12.51 -37.15
C ARG A 302 -3.16 -11.29 -37.97
N VAL A 303 -2.41 -11.07 -39.05
CA VAL A 303 -2.80 -10.19 -40.15
C VAL A 303 -3.01 -11.01 -41.42
N ALA A 304 -3.98 -10.66 -42.24
CA ALA A 304 -4.24 -11.35 -43.50
C ALA A 304 -4.31 -10.40 -44.69
N THR A 305 -4.10 -10.90 -45.91
CA THR A 305 -4.56 -10.21 -47.11
C THR A 305 -6.06 -10.42 -47.31
N GLU A 306 -6.75 -9.49 -47.98
CA GLU A 306 -8.18 -9.62 -48.23
C GLU A 306 -8.49 -10.87 -49.08
N GLY A 307 -9.64 -11.51 -48.81
CA GLY A 307 -10.16 -12.66 -49.56
C GLY A 307 -10.09 -13.99 -48.78
N ALA A 308 -10.95 -14.95 -49.16
CA ALA A 308 -11.08 -16.23 -48.46
C ALA A 308 -9.80 -17.09 -48.47
N LYS A 309 -8.93 -16.90 -49.47
CA LYS A 309 -7.62 -17.56 -49.62
C LYS A 309 -6.46 -16.60 -49.34
N GLY A 310 -6.71 -15.51 -48.62
CA GLY A 310 -5.68 -14.53 -48.28
C GLY A 310 -4.53 -15.16 -47.51
N GLN A 311 -3.31 -14.73 -47.79
CA GLN A 311 -2.13 -15.13 -47.03
C GLN A 311 -2.28 -14.61 -45.60
N ARG A 312 -1.99 -15.46 -44.62
CA ARG A 312 -2.07 -15.13 -43.20
C ARG A 312 -0.66 -15.05 -42.65
N CYS A 313 -0.36 -13.99 -41.93
CA CYS A 313 0.91 -13.74 -41.29
C CYS A 313 0.73 -13.66 -39.77
N SER A 314 1.57 -14.39 -39.05
CA SER A 314 1.62 -14.44 -37.58
C SER A 314 3.06 -14.70 -37.13
N ALA A 315 3.31 -14.74 -35.82
CA ALA A 315 4.63 -15.08 -35.30
C ALA A 315 5.07 -16.52 -35.66
N GLU A 316 4.11 -17.43 -35.82
CA GLU A 316 4.36 -18.82 -36.22
C GLU A 316 4.53 -18.98 -37.73
N VAL A 317 3.86 -18.14 -38.51
CA VAL A 317 3.87 -18.17 -39.98
C VAL A 317 4.25 -16.79 -40.51
N PRO A 318 5.54 -16.44 -40.54
CA PRO A 318 5.98 -15.18 -41.11
C PRO A 318 5.79 -15.20 -42.63
N VAL A 319 5.30 -14.10 -43.19
CA VAL A 319 5.10 -13.94 -44.64
C VAL A 319 5.90 -12.71 -45.10
N PRO A 320 7.05 -12.91 -45.77
CA PRO A 320 7.86 -11.81 -46.26
C PRO A 320 7.05 -10.81 -47.09
N GLY A 321 7.20 -9.51 -46.80
CA GLY A 321 6.47 -8.43 -47.47
C GLY A 321 5.03 -8.19 -46.97
N LEU A 322 4.47 -9.09 -46.16
CA LEU A 322 3.19 -8.91 -45.47
C LEU A 322 3.40 -8.52 -44.00
N CYS A 323 4.14 -9.32 -43.22
CA CYS A 323 4.49 -8.96 -41.85
C CYS A 323 5.76 -9.68 -41.36
N ASP A 324 6.45 -9.09 -40.40
CA ASP A 324 7.49 -9.72 -39.56
C ASP A 324 6.98 -9.73 -38.12
N ALA A 325 6.60 -10.90 -37.62
CA ALA A 325 6.04 -11.07 -36.28
C ALA A 325 6.94 -11.95 -35.41
N LYS A 326 7.16 -11.55 -34.17
CA LYS A 326 8.02 -12.24 -33.21
C LYS A 326 7.38 -12.23 -31.83
N THR A 327 7.35 -13.40 -31.19
CA THR A 327 6.91 -13.56 -29.81
C THR A 327 8.12 -13.55 -28.88
N ARG A 328 8.06 -12.78 -27.79
CA ARG A 328 9.07 -12.73 -26.74
C ARG A 328 8.38 -12.82 -25.39
N GLY A 329 8.42 -13.99 -24.75
CA GLY A 329 7.70 -14.22 -23.51
C GLY A 329 6.19 -14.01 -23.68
N SER A 330 5.62 -13.07 -22.93
CA SER A 330 4.20 -12.71 -22.96
C SER A 330 3.81 -11.73 -24.07
N PHE A 331 4.75 -11.32 -24.92
CA PHE A 331 4.53 -10.29 -25.95
C PHE A 331 4.60 -10.83 -27.35
N THR A 332 3.78 -10.28 -28.24
CA THR A 332 3.98 -10.43 -29.69
C THR A 332 4.16 -9.06 -30.33
N TYR A 333 5.29 -8.87 -31.00
CA TYR A 333 5.54 -7.70 -31.84
C TYR A 333 5.30 -8.10 -33.29
N MET A 334 4.53 -7.30 -34.02
CA MET A 334 4.30 -7.49 -35.44
C MET A 334 4.61 -6.19 -36.17
N LYS A 335 5.53 -6.26 -37.12
CA LYS A 335 5.87 -5.18 -38.03
C LYS A 335 5.22 -5.44 -39.37
N ILE A 336 4.39 -4.52 -39.84
CA ILE A 336 3.78 -4.56 -41.17
C ILE A 336 4.50 -3.52 -42.03
N PRO A 337 5.17 -3.93 -43.13
CA PRO A 337 5.86 -2.99 -44.01
C PRO A 337 4.92 -1.89 -44.50
N GLY A 338 5.37 -0.65 -44.32
CA GLY A 338 4.72 0.51 -44.92
C GLY A 338 4.81 0.44 -46.44
N GLY A 339 3.82 1.01 -47.12
CA GLY A 339 3.81 1.05 -48.58
C GLY A 339 2.49 0.55 -49.14
N TRP A 340 1.82 1.48 -49.84
CA TRP A 340 0.45 1.44 -50.35
C TRP A 340 -0.58 1.29 -49.23
N ARG A 341 -1.61 2.17 -49.23
CA ARG A 341 -2.69 2.25 -48.21
C ARG A 341 -3.56 0.99 -48.21
N ARG A 342 -2.96 -0.13 -47.81
CA ARG A 342 -3.56 -1.46 -47.75
C ARG A 342 -4.41 -1.51 -46.50
N LYS A 343 -5.59 -2.10 -46.63
CA LYS A 343 -6.43 -2.48 -45.50
C LYS A 343 -6.27 -3.97 -45.29
N LEU A 344 -5.69 -4.35 -44.15
CA LEU A 344 -5.40 -5.74 -43.84
C LEU A 344 -6.26 -6.17 -42.65
N PRO A 345 -7.06 -7.24 -42.76
CA PRO A 345 -7.76 -7.80 -41.61
C PRO A 345 -6.78 -8.15 -40.49
N LEU A 346 -7.08 -7.67 -39.28
CA LEU A 346 -6.33 -7.92 -38.05
C LEU A 346 -7.23 -8.69 -37.08
N SER A 347 -6.70 -9.80 -36.55
CA SER A 347 -7.45 -10.67 -35.65
C SER A 347 -6.55 -11.31 -34.59
N LEU A 348 -7.14 -11.74 -33.50
CA LEU A 348 -6.53 -12.61 -32.51
C LEU A 348 -7.24 -13.96 -32.55
N LEU A 349 -6.47 -15.04 -32.66
CA LEU A 349 -6.97 -16.40 -32.44
C LEU A 349 -6.62 -16.82 -31.01
N TYR A 350 -7.62 -17.21 -30.23
CA TYR A 350 -7.43 -17.83 -28.93
C TYR A 350 -7.06 -19.30 -29.12
N LEU A 351 -5.96 -19.72 -28.52
CA LEU A 351 -5.52 -21.12 -28.56
C LEU A 351 -5.98 -21.88 -27.31
N ASP A 352 -6.27 -21.15 -26.23
CA ASP A 352 -6.81 -21.65 -24.98
C ASP A 352 -8.08 -20.88 -24.59
N GLU A 353 -8.86 -21.44 -23.67
CA GLU A 353 -10.00 -20.76 -23.06
C GLU A 353 -9.53 -19.59 -22.16
N ARG A 354 -10.28 -18.48 -22.20
CA ARG A 354 -10.04 -17.29 -21.39
C ARG A 354 -11.27 -16.96 -20.55
N ALA A 355 -11.14 -17.00 -19.23
CA ALA A 355 -12.17 -16.51 -18.31
C ALA A 355 -12.35 -14.98 -18.43
N GLN A 356 -13.57 -14.48 -18.25
CA GLN A 356 -13.89 -13.06 -18.39
C GLN A 356 -13.12 -12.16 -17.40
N SER A 357 -12.90 -12.64 -16.18
CA SER A 357 -12.20 -11.92 -15.10
C SER A 357 -10.67 -12.07 -15.12
N GLY A 358 -10.10 -12.72 -16.14
CA GLY A 358 -8.66 -12.91 -16.28
C GLY A 358 -7.95 -11.76 -17.00
N ALA A 359 -6.63 -11.87 -17.17
CA ALA A 359 -5.86 -10.90 -17.97
C ALA A 359 -6.45 -10.75 -19.38
N SER A 360 -6.49 -9.51 -19.84
CA SER A 360 -7.10 -9.15 -21.10
C SER A 360 -6.02 -8.85 -22.14
N PRO A 361 -6.04 -9.48 -23.33
CA PRO A 361 -5.09 -9.16 -24.37
C PRO A 361 -5.44 -7.79 -24.96
N CYS A 362 -4.45 -6.90 -25.02
CA CYS A 362 -4.52 -5.58 -25.60
C CYS A 362 -3.62 -5.49 -26.83
N VAL A 363 -4.19 -5.00 -27.93
CA VAL A 363 -3.48 -4.71 -29.17
C VAL A 363 -3.24 -3.22 -29.27
N HIS A 364 -1.97 -2.82 -29.16
CA HIS A 364 -1.52 -1.46 -29.36
C HIS A 364 -0.93 -1.30 -30.75
N VAL A 365 -1.44 -0.34 -31.51
CA VAL A 365 -0.94 -0.01 -32.83
C VAL A 365 -0.18 1.30 -32.78
N TRP A 366 1.00 1.28 -33.37
CA TRP A 366 1.90 2.40 -33.48
C TRP A 366 2.22 2.68 -34.94
N PHE A 367 2.23 3.95 -35.31
CA PHE A 367 2.60 4.40 -36.65
C PHE A 367 3.33 5.74 -36.54
N ASN A 368 4.43 5.87 -37.27
CA ASN A 368 5.28 7.06 -37.22
C ASN A 368 5.76 7.44 -35.79
N GLY A 369 5.95 6.44 -34.92
CA GLY A 369 6.41 6.62 -33.54
C GLY A 369 5.32 7.03 -32.53
N GLU A 370 4.06 7.14 -32.96
CA GLU A 370 2.94 7.49 -32.10
C GLU A 370 1.93 6.34 -32.01
N ARG A 371 1.28 6.20 -30.86
CA ARG A 371 0.23 5.19 -30.66
C ARG A 371 -1.06 5.69 -31.31
N THR A 372 -1.47 5.03 -32.37
CA THR A 372 -2.65 5.41 -33.16
C THR A 372 -3.92 4.71 -32.71
N THR A 373 -3.81 3.52 -32.12
CA THR A 373 -4.97 2.73 -31.66
C THR A 373 -4.58 1.82 -30.50
N SER A 374 -5.51 1.58 -29.58
CA SER A 374 -5.39 0.62 -28.49
C SER A 374 -6.74 -0.05 -28.30
N VAL A 375 -6.82 -1.37 -28.39
CA VAL A 375 -8.06 -2.14 -28.21
C VAL A 375 -7.76 -3.37 -27.35
N CYS A 376 -8.58 -3.63 -26.35
CA CYS A 376 -8.46 -4.78 -25.45
C CYS A 376 -9.71 -5.67 -25.56
N ASP A 377 -9.53 -6.97 -25.35
CA ASP A 377 -10.64 -7.94 -25.30
C ASP A 377 -10.92 -8.32 -23.86
N HIS A 378 -12.06 -7.85 -23.34
CA HIS A 378 -12.50 -8.15 -21.99
C HIS A 378 -13.58 -9.23 -21.94
N ASP A 379 -13.94 -9.84 -23.09
CA ASP A 379 -14.97 -10.87 -23.17
C ASP A 379 -14.42 -12.26 -22.82
N HIS A 380 -15.27 -13.15 -22.32
CA HIS A 380 -14.94 -14.57 -22.27
C HIS A 380 -14.73 -15.10 -23.70
N ARG A 381 -13.73 -15.96 -23.88
CA ARG A 381 -13.40 -16.57 -25.17
C ARG A 381 -13.12 -18.05 -24.96
N HIS A 382 -13.67 -18.90 -25.81
CA HIS A 382 -13.32 -20.31 -25.85
C HIS A 382 -12.01 -20.51 -26.64
N ALA A 383 -11.40 -21.68 -26.47
CA ALA A 383 -10.31 -22.09 -27.34
C ALA A 383 -10.80 -22.09 -28.81
N GLU A 384 -9.92 -21.69 -29.71
CA GLU A 384 -10.17 -21.51 -31.15
C GLU A 384 -11.08 -20.33 -31.54
N ASP A 385 -11.61 -19.59 -30.56
CA ASP A 385 -12.37 -18.37 -30.86
C ASP A 385 -11.49 -17.36 -31.61
N LYS A 386 -12.12 -16.69 -32.56
CA LYS A 386 -11.49 -15.62 -33.33
C LYS A 386 -12.10 -14.27 -32.96
N TRP A 387 -11.29 -13.40 -32.39
CA TRP A 387 -11.65 -12.01 -32.21
C TRP A 387 -11.19 -11.18 -33.42
N GLU A 388 -12.17 -10.66 -34.17
CA GLU A 388 -11.93 -9.81 -35.34
C GLU A 388 -11.83 -8.35 -34.89
N LEU A 389 -10.60 -7.81 -34.80
CA LEU A 389 -10.38 -6.42 -34.39
C LEU A 389 -10.82 -5.43 -35.48
N GLY A 390 -10.76 -5.86 -36.74
CA GLY A 390 -11.12 -5.04 -37.89
C GLY A 390 -10.07 -5.08 -38.99
N SER A 391 -9.89 -3.97 -39.72
CA SER A 391 -8.88 -3.85 -40.78
C SER A 391 -7.90 -2.72 -40.47
N ILE A 392 -6.61 -3.04 -40.36
CA ILE A 392 -5.55 -2.06 -40.16
C ILE A 392 -5.23 -1.35 -41.49
N ASP A 393 -5.27 -0.02 -41.50
CA ASP A 393 -4.80 0.80 -42.63
C ASP A 393 -3.30 1.07 -42.49
N THR A 394 -2.49 0.51 -43.38
CA THR A 394 -1.03 0.62 -43.32
C THR A 394 -0.49 2.03 -43.61
N GLY A 395 -1.32 2.93 -44.15
CA GLY A 395 -0.96 4.32 -44.40
C GLY A 395 -1.23 5.27 -43.23
N THR A 396 -2.02 4.83 -42.25
CA THR A 396 -2.39 5.66 -41.08
C THR A 396 -2.16 4.99 -39.74
N GLY A 397 -1.98 3.67 -39.71
CA GLY A 397 -1.90 2.89 -38.48
C GLY A 397 -3.22 2.78 -37.72
N LYS A 398 -4.36 3.15 -38.32
CA LYS A 398 -5.67 3.09 -37.65
C LYS A 398 -6.41 1.80 -38.00
N ILE A 399 -7.08 1.22 -37.01
CA ILE A 399 -7.98 0.07 -37.22
C ILE A 399 -9.36 0.59 -37.58
N ALA A 400 -9.86 0.21 -38.76
CA ALA A 400 -11.27 0.36 -39.11
C ALA A 400 -12.05 -0.84 -38.55
N PRO A 401 -13.26 -0.63 -37.97
CA PRO A 401 -14.04 -1.72 -37.39
C PRO A 401 -14.37 -2.81 -38.45
N PRO A 402 -14.61 -4.05 -38.01
CA PRO A 402 -14.96 -5.13 -38.92
C PRO A 402 -16.19 -4.78 -39.74
N LYS A 403 -16.18 -5.11 -41.04
CA LYS A 403 -17.36 -4.91 -41.90
C LYS A 403 -18.50 -5.79 -41.36
N PRO A 404 -19.72 -5.25 -41.20
CA PRO A 404 -20.86 -6.05 -40.78
C PRO A 404 -21.06 -7.22 -41.76
N PRO A 405 -21.50 -8.39 -41.26
CA PRO A 405 -21.75 -9.54 -42.12
C PRO A 405 -22.71 -9.13 -43.24
N LYS A 406 -22.39 -9.49 -44.48
CA LYS A 406 -23.32 -9.26 -45.59
C LYS A 406 -24.61 -10.00 -45.28
N PRO A 407 -25.79 -9.36 -45.41
CA PRO A 407 -27.05 -10.05 -45.21
C PRO A 407 -27.09 -11.30 -46.11
N PRO A 408 -27.66 -12.42 -45.62
CA PRO A 408 -27.74 -13.64 -46.39
C PRO A 408 -28.37 -13.32 -47.75
N LYS A 409 -27.71 -13.73 -48.84
CA LYS A 409 -28.30 -13.57 -50.17
C LYS A 409 -29.67 -14.23 -50.15
N PRO A 410 -30.74 -13.57 -50.63
CA PRO A 410 -32.07 -14.17 -50.72
C PRO A 410 -31.95 -15.53 -51.40
N ALA A 411 -32.53 -16.56 -50.78
CA ALA A 411 -32.56 -17.89 -51.37
C ALA A 411 -33.11 -17.77 -52.79
N LYS A 412 -32.38 -18.32 -53.76
CA LYS A 412 -32.81 -18.33 -55.16
C LYS A 412 -34.17 -19.03 -55.20
N PRO A 413 -35.23 -18.42 -55.78
CA PRO A 413 -36.55 -19.05 -55.80
C PRO A 413 -36.41 -20.45 -56.41
N THR A 414 -36.85 -21.45 -55.67
CA THR A 414 -36.89 -22.83 -56.13
C THR A 414 -37.81 -22.88 -57.35
N THR A 415 -37.25 -23.18 -58.52
CA THR A 415 -38.03 -23.35 -59.75
C THR A 415 -39.08 -24.44 -59.50
N PRO A 416 -40.38 -24.21 -59.76
CA PRO A 416 -41.40 -25.21 -59.56
C PRO A 416 -41.09 -26.47 -60.39
N PRO A 417 -41.31 -27.68 -59.83
CA PRO A 417 -41.13 -28.91 -60.58
C PRO A 417 -42.03 -28.90 -61.81
N LYS A 418 -41.42 -29.20 -62.96
CA LYS A 418 -42.11 -29.32 -64.25
C LYS A 418 -43.14 -30.45 -64.16
N PRO A 419 -44.40 -30.25 -64.54
CA PRO A 419 -45.42 -31.29 -64.44
C PRO A 419 -45.04 -32.49 -65.32
N PRO A 420 -45.30 -33.73 -64.86
CA PRO A 420 -45.07 -34.94 -65.64
C PRO A 420 -45.96 -34.94 -66.90
N ARG A 421 -45.40 -35.43 -68.00
CA ARG A 421 -46.06 -35.57 -69.30
C ARG A 421 -46.99 -36.76 -69.34
#